data_AF-X0ULL7-F1
#
_entry.id   AF-X0ULL7-F1
#
_cell.length_a   1.000
_cell.length_b   1.000
_cell.length_c   1.000
_cell.angle_alpha   90.00
_cell.angle_beta   90.00
_cell.angle_gamma   90.00
#
_symmetry.space_group_name_H-M   'P 1'
#
loop_
_entity.id
_entity.type
_entity.pdbx_description
1 polymer ?
#
loop_
_entity_poly.entity_id
_entity_poly.type
_entity_poly.pdbx_seq_one_letter_code
_entity_poly.pdbx_strand_id
1 'polypeptide(L)'
;YHPRDGATPPREFTTDGCSGGMSWAWQTFVKPITKTDIPWRECCVVHDRAYWMGGTWTDRRVADRHLRQCVGRQGYPIMGWLMYLGVRFGGSPFFPFSWRWGYGWKMGIIEKIFGWK
;
A
#
# COMPACT_ATOMS: atom_id res chain seq x y z
N TYR A 1 15.02 -6.58 2.63
CA TYR A 1 14.25 -5.80 1.64
C TYR A 1 15.20 -4.88 0.90
N HIS A 2 15.84 -5.43 -0.13
CA HIS A 2 16.21 -4.73 -1.38
C HIS A 2 16.83 -5.70 -2.39
N PRO A 3 16.70 -5.46 -3.71
CA PRO A 3 17.70 -4.60 -4.36
C PRO A 3 17.16 -3.48 -5.27
N ARG A 4 17.86 -2.33 -5.26
CA ARG A 4 17.88 -1.37 -6.38
C ARG A 4 18.92 -1.83 -7.41
N ASP A 5 18.64 -2.93 -8.09
CA ASP A 5 19.53 -3.45 -9.15
C ASP A 5 18.76 -3.60 -10.48
N GLY A 6 17.61 -2.91 -10.62
CA GLY A 6 16.75 -3.00 -11.81
C GLY A 6 15.85 -4.23 -11.88
N ALA A 7 15.87 -5.10 -10.85
CA ALA A 7 15.02 -6.30 -10.79
C ALA A 7 13.55 -5.96 -10.49
N THR A 8 12.63 -6.61 -11.21
CA THR A 8 11.18 -6.53 -10.95
C THR A 8 10.74 -7.57 -9.92
N PRO A 9 9.75 -7.27 -9.05
CA PRO A 9 9.22 -8.24 -8.12
C PRO A 9 8.65 -9.49 -8.82
N PRO A 10 8.84 -10.70 -8.28
CA PRO A 10 8.41 -11.95 -8.92
C PRO A 10 6.90 -12.21 -8.86
N ARG A 11 6.17 -11.58 -7.92
CA ARG A 11 4.69 -11.67 -7.90
C ARG A 11 4.11 -10.63 -8.84
N GLU A 12 3.07 -10.99 -9.57
CA GLU A 12 2.28 -10.03 -10.35
C GLU A 12 1.74 -8.90 -9.49
N PHE A 13 1.63 -7.71 -10.08
CA PHE A 13 1.04 -6.57 -9.40
C PHE A 13 -0.48 -6.75 -9.31
N THR A 14 -1.01 -6.66 -8.10
CA THR A 14 -2.45 -6.65 -7.83
C THR A 14 -2.80 -5.44 -6.96
N THR A 15 -3.98 -4.88 -7.15
CA THR A 15 -4.52 -3.77 -6.35
C THR A 15 -6.01 -4.02 -6.10
N ASP A 16 -6.45 -3.76 -4.87
CA ASP A 16 -7.86 -3.77 -4.47
C ASP A 16 -8.45 -2.36 -4.41
N GLY A 17 -7.74 -1.35 -4.94
CA GLY A 17 -8.08 0.06 -4.82
C GLY A 17 -7.42 0.64 -3.57
N CYS A 18 -8.20 0.88 -2.51
CA CYS A 18 -7.68 1.27 -1.20
C CYS A 18 -7.78 0.08 -0.23
N SER A 19 -6.63 -0.49 0.13
CA SER A 19 -6.50 -1.67 0.98
C SER A 19 -6.94 -1.46 2.43
N GLY A 20 -6.81 -2.51 3.27
CA GLY A 20 -7.21 -2.46 4.68
C GLY A 20 -8.74 -2.43 4.88
N GLY A 21 -9.50 -2.92 3.91
CA GLY A 21 -10.95 -2.96 3.94
C GLY A 21 -11.64 -1.65 3.52
N MET A 22 -10.89 -0.61 3.15
CA MET A 22 -11.47 0.69 2.77
C MET A 22 -12.32 0.61 1.50
N SER A 23 -11.82 -0.09 0.46
CA SER A 23 -12.59 -0.36 -0.76
C SER A 23 -13.90 -1.08 -0.47
N TRP A 24 -13.87 -2.08 0.41
CA TRP A 24 -15.05 -2.83 0.80
C TRP A 24 -16.03 -1.96 1.59
N ALA A 25 -15.56 -1.22 2.60
CA ALA A 25 -16.40 -0.36 3.41
C ALA A 25 -17.08 0.73 2.57
N TRP A 26 -16.38 1.33 1.61
CA TRP A 26 -16.98 2.30 0.69
C TRP A 26 -18.08 1.67 -0.17
N GLN A 27 -17.80 0.50 -0.76
CA GLN A 27 -18.77 -0.22 -1.58
C GLN A 27 -20.02 -0.62 -0.79
N THR A 28 -19.86 -1.01 0.47
CA THR A 28 -20.96 -1.49 1.32
C THR A 28 -21.78 -0.34 1.89
N PHE A 29 -21.15 0.75 2.36
CA PHE A 29 -21.84 1.76 3.17
C PHE A 29 -22.01 3.11 2.48
N VAL A 30 -21.09 3.53 1.60
CA VAL A 30 -21.08 4.89 1.03
C VAL A 30 -21.66 4.91 -0.38
N LYS A 31 -21.25 3.97 -1.24
CA LYS A 31 -21.69 3.89 -2.63
C LYS A 31 -23.22 3.71 -2.77
N PRO A 32 -23.92 2.93 -1.92
CA PRO A 32 -25.38 2.82 -2.02
C PRO A 32 -26.11 4.15 -1.79
N ILE A 33 -25.54 5.04 -0.96
CA ILE A 33 -26.13 6.34 -0.58
C ILE A 33 -25.76 7.41 -1.60
N THR A 34 -24.46 7.55 -1.90
CA THR A 34 -23.94 8.66 -2.72
C THR A 34 -23.93 8.34 -4.21
N LYS A 35 -23.99 7.06 -4.58
CA LYS A 35 -23.77 6.55 -5.96
C LYS A 35 -22.40 6.92 -6.55
N THR A 36 -21.42 7.23 -5.71
CA THR A 36 -20.07 7.60 -6.14
C THR A 36 -19.02 6.56 -5.76
N ASP A 37 -17.96 6.46 -6.56
CA ASP A 37 -16.76 5.70 -6.22
C ASP A 37 -15.82 6.50 -5.32
N ILE A 38 -14.78 5.84 -4.78
CA ILE A 38 -13.78 6.49 -3.93
C ILE A 38 -13.04 7.56 -4.74
N PRO A 39 -13.13 8.84 -4.35
CA PRO A 39 -12.58 9.93 -5.18
C PRO A 39 -11.05 9.96 -5.22
N TRP A 40 -10.37 9.32 -4.25
CA TRP A 40 -8.91 9.18 -4.22
C TRP A 40 -8.43 7.77 -4.59
N ARG A 41 -9.23 6.96 -5.31
CA ARG A 41 -8.87 5.59 -5.70
C ARG A 41 -7.50 5.52 -6.39
N GLU A 42 -7.23 6.43 -7.32
CA GLU A 42 -5.96 6.48 -8.05
C GLU A 42 -4.76 6.74 -7.13
N CYS A 43 -4.93 7.53 -6.07
CA CYS A 43 -3.87 7.75 -5.08
C CYS A 43 -3.47 6.44 -4.39
N CYS A 44 -4.46 5.58 -4.10
CA CYS A 44 -4.23 4.28 -3.49
C CYS A 44 -3.55 3.31 -4.48
N VAL A 45 -4.00 3.24 -5.74
CA VAL A 45 -3.37 2.37 -6.77
C VAL A 45 -1.88 2.70 -6.98
N VAL A 46 -1.53 3.99 -6.98
CA VAL A 46 -0.12 4.43 -7.08
C VAL A 46 0.67 4.02 -5.83
N HIS A 47 0.07 4.12 -4.65
CA HIS A 47 0.69 3.70 -3.39
C HIS A 47 0.89 2.18 -3.33
N ASP A 48 -0.11 1.40 -3.74
CA ASP A 48 -0.05 -0.06 -3.87
C ASP A 48 1.10 -0.49 -4.77
N ARG A 49 1.31 0.19 -5.90
CA ARG A 49 2.42 -0.11 -6.81
C ARG A 49 3.77 0.10 -6.14
N ALA A 50 3.93 1.20 -5.39
CA ALA A 50 5.14 1.45 -4.62
C ALA A 50 5.35 0.40 -3.52
N TYR A 51 4.27 0.00 -2.85
CA TYR A 51 4.30 -1.03 -1.81
C TYR A 51 4.59 -2.43 -2.34
N TRP A 52 4.04 -2.78 -3.49
CA TRP A 52 4.35 -4.00 -4.21
C TRP A 52 5.82 -4.04 -4.61
N MET A 53 6.34 -2.95 -5.21
CA MET A 53 7.74 -2.82 -5.59
C MET A 53 8.67 -2.88 -4.37
N GLY A 54 8.27 -2.26 -3.26
CA GLY A 54 9.12 -2.11 -2.08
C GLY A 54 10.26 -1.13 -2.33
N GLY A 55 11.27 -1.21 -1.48
CA GLY A 55 12.36 -0.24 -1.52
C GLY A 55 13.01 -0.01 -0.16
N THR A 56 13.72 1.11 -0.03
CA THR A 56 14.37 1.49 1.24
C THR A 56 13.32 2.01 2.21
N TRP A 57 13.68 2.15 3.48
CA TRP A 57 12.83 2.84 4.45
C TRP A 57 12.56 4.30 4.09
N THR A 58 13.45 4.93 3.33
CA THR A 58 13.25 6.29 2.81
C THR A 58 12.24 6.27 1.66
N ASP A 59 12.34 5.31 0.74
CA ASP A 59 11.38 5.13 -0.35
C ASP A 59 9.98 4.88 0.19
N ARG A 60 9.84 4.05 1.24
CA ARG A 60 8.56 3.85 1.95
C ARG A 60 8.00 5.17 2.48
N ARG A 61 8.83 5.95 3.19
CA ARG A 61 8.41 7.27 3.73
C ARG A 61 8.00 8.23 2.61
N VAL A 62 8.64 8.19 1.46
CA VAL A 62 8.28 8.99 0.29
C VAL A 62 6.92 8.53 -0.26
N ALA A 63 6.72 7.23 -0.46
CA ALA A 63 5.45 6.67 -0.92
C ALA A 63 4.28 7.05 0.01
N ASP A 64 4.48 6.91 1.33
CA ASP A 64 3.45 7.24 2.33
C ASP A 64 3.10 8.73 2.33
N ARG A 65 4.11 9.62 2.23
CA ARG A 65 3.87 11.06 2.11
C ARG A 65 3.18 11.42 0.80
N HIS A 66 3.51 10.74 -0.30
CA HIS A 66 2.86 10.94 -1.58
C HIS A 66 1.37 10.58 -1.52
N LEU A 67 1.01 9.46 -0.88
CA LEU A 67 -0.38 9.09 -0.63
C LEU A 67 -1.12 10.21 0.10
N ARG A 68 -0.58 10.67 1.23
CA ARG A 68 -1.15 11.77 2.03
C ARG A 68 -1.42 13.02 1.18
N GLN A 69 -0.43 13.44 0.41
CA GLN A 69 -0.50 14.64 -0.42
C GLN A 69 -1.48 14.46 -1.59
N CYS A 70 -1.51 13.30 -2.23
CA CYS A 70 -2.43 13.00 -3.32
C CYS A 70 -3.88 13.06 -2.82
N VAL A 71 -4.20 12.36 -1.73
CA VAL A 71 -5.56 12.34 -1.14
C VAL A 71 -5.97 13.74 -0.67
N GLY A 72 -5.05 14.50 -0.08
CA GLY A 72 -5.29 15.90 0.30
C GLY A 72 -5.60 16.81 -0.90
N ARG A 73 -4.91 16.62 -2.04
CA ARG A 73 -5.19 17.34 -3.29
C ARG A 73 -6.54 16.97 -3.92
N GLN A 74 -7.07 15.79 -3.62
CA GLN A 74 -8.44 15.40 -4.00
C GLN A 74 -9.52 16.03 -3.09
N GLY A 75 -9.15 16.90 -2.14
CA GLY A 75 -10.09 17.57 -1.24
C GLY A 75 -10.32 16.86 0.10
N TYR A 76 -9.55 15.79 0.41
CA TYR A 76 -9.73 14.99 1.63
C TYR A 76 -8.48 14.99 2.52
N PRO A 77 -8.01 16.16 3.01
CA PRO A 77 -6.75 16.26 3.76
C PRO A 77 -6.75 15.47 5.08
N ILE A 78 -7.90 15.38 5.75
CA ILE A 78 -8.04 14.59 6.99
C ILE A 78 -7.87 13.10 6.67
N MET A 79 -8.55 12.59 5.64
CA MET A 79 -8.37 11.20 5.21
C MET A 79 -6.94 10.92 4.76
N GLY A 80 -6.27 11.86 4.07
CA GLY A 80 -4.87 11.73 3.72
C GLY A 80 -3.97 11.53 4.95
N TRP A 81 -4.20 12.26 6.04
CA TRP A 81 -3.47 12.07 7.30
C TRP A 81 -3.79 10.75 7.99
N LEU A 82 -5.07 10.36 8.05
CA LEU A 82 -5.48 9.07 8.61
C LEU A 82 -4.83 7.90 7.87
N MET A 83 -4.85 7.95 6.53
CA MET A 83 -4.19 6.98 5.67
C MET A 83 -2.69 6.95 5.92
N TYR A 84 -2.02 8.10 6.00
CA TYR A 84 -0.59 8.18 6.31
C TYR A 84 -0.27 7.44 7.61
N LEU A 85 -1.00 7.72 8.69
CA LEU A 85 -0.78 7.04 9.97
C LEU A 85 -1.05 5.53 9.84
N GLY A 86 -2.17 5.15 9.21
CA GLY A 86 -2.53 3.75 8.98
C GLY A 86 -1.44 2.96 8.26
N VAL A 87 -0.89 3.48 7.15
CA VAL A 87 0.16 2.79 6.38
C VAL A 87 1.50 2.78 7.11
N ARG A 88 1.80 3.78 7.96
CA ARG A 88 3.02 3.78 8.77
C ARG A 88 3.03 2.65 9.79
N PHE A 89 1.91 2.36 10.44
CA PHE A 89 1.80 1.28 11.42
C PHE A 89 1.48 -0.08 10.79
N GLY A 90 0.49 -0.15 9.89
CA GLY A 90 0.00 -1.40 9.31
C GLY A 90 0.79 -1.89 8.09
N GLY A 91 1.53 -1.02 7.41
CA GLY A 91 2.27 -1.33 6.18
C GLY A 91 3.66 -1.96 6.40
N SER A 92 3.93 -2.49 7.60
CA SER A 92 5.24 -3.02 7.95
C SER A 92 5.62 -4.22 7.07
N PRO A 93 6.88 -4.31 6.60
CA PRO A 93 7.37 -5.45 5.83
C PRO A 93 7.41 -6.78 6.61
N PHE A 94 7.21 -6.75 7.92
CA PHE A 94 7.26 -7.94 8.77
C PHE A 94 5.91 -8.62 8.98
N PHE A 95 4.80 -7.97 8.60
CA PHE A 95 3.48 -8.55 8.74
C PHE A 95 3.06 -9.33 7.48
N PRO A 96 2.24 -10.39 7.61
CA PRO A 96 1.81 -11.22 6.49
C PRO A 96 0.64 -10.61 5.69
N PHE A 97 0.55 -9.28 5.61
CA PHE A 97 -0.55 -8.61 4.91
C PHE A 97 -0.25 -8.41 3.42
N SER A 98 -1.30 -8.39 2.60
CA SER A 98 -1.18 -8.13 1.15
C SER A 98 -0.76 -6.70 0.82
N TRP A 99 -1.04 -5.75 1.71
CA TRP A 99 -0.64 -4.34 1.61
C TRP A 99 0.65 -4.02 2.39
N ARG A 100 1.53 -5.01 2.59
CA ARG A 100 2.83 -4.76 3.25
C ARG A 100 3.84 -4.12 2.30
N TRP A 101 4.84 -3.45 2.87
CA TRP A 101 5.99 -2.99 2.10
C TRP A 101 6.78 -4.16 1.49
N GLY A 102 7.04 -4.07 0.18
CA GLY A 102 7.69 -5.09 -0.63
C GLY A 102 6.82 -6.33 -0.88
N TYR A 103 5.49 -6.19 -0.95
CA TYR A 103 4.58 -7.33 -1.12
C TYR A 103 4.91 -8.20 -2.34
N GLY A 104 5.42 -7.60 -3.41
CA GLY A 104 5.79 -8.30 -4.64
C GLY A 104 6.91 -9.33 -4.45
N TRP A 105 7.66 -9.26 -3.36
CA TRP A 105 8.75 -10.18 -3.02
C TRP A 105 8.27 -11.30 -2.11
N LYS A 106 9.00 -12.43 -2.06
CA LYS A 106 8.74 -13.44 -1.02
C LYS A 106 9.06 -12.85 0.37
N MET A 107 8.24 -13.21 1.37
CA MET A 107 8.50 -12.83 2.77
C MET A 107 9.79 -13.53 3.24
N GLY A 108 10.87 -12.77 3.42
CA GLY A 108 12.19 -13.28 3.81
C GLY A 108 12.29 -13.83 5.25
N ILE A 109 11.16 -13.99 5.96
CA ILE A 109 11.15 -14.68 7.26
C ILE A 109 11.32 -16.20 7.05
N ILE A 110 10.81 -16.78 5.95
CA ILE A 110 10.94 -18.22 5.71
C ILE A 110 12.39 -18.60 5.35
N GLU A 111 13.10 -17.80 4.54
CA GLU A 111 14.50 -18.07 4.19
C GLU A 111 15.45 -17.98 5.39
N LYS A 112 15.20 -17.06 6.32
CA LYS A 112 16.04 -16.90 7.52
C LYS A 112 15.73 -17.89 8.64
N ILE A 113 14.50 -18.40 8.73
CA ILE A 113 14.09 -19.37 9.77
C ILE A 113 14.30 -20.82 9.30
N PHE A 114 14.06 -21.13 8.03
CA PHE A 114 14.12 -22.51 7.50
C PHE A 114 15.32 -22.79 6.59
N GLY A 115 16.24 -21.82 6.39
CA GLY A 115 17.59 -22.09 5.88
C GLY A 115 17.65 -22.90 4.59
N TRP A 116 16.83 -22.60 3.59
CA TRP A 116 17.01 -23.15 2.26
C TRP A 116 18.02 -22.29 1.47
N LYS A 117 19.13 -22.92 1.12
CA LYS A 117 20.15 -22.42 0.19
C LYS A 117 19.59 -22.29 -1.22
#